data_AF-A0A7S0XZP5-F1
#
_entry.id   AF-A0A7S0XZP5-F1
#
_cell.length_a   1.000
_cell.length_b   1.000
_cell.length_c   1.000
_cell.angle_alpha   90.00
_cell.angle_beta   90.00
_cell.angle_gamma   90.00
#
_symmetry.space_group_name_H-M   'P 1'
#
loop_
_entity.id
_entity.type
_entity.pdbx_description
1 polymer ?
#
loop_
_entity_poly.entity_id
_entity_poly.type
_entity_poly.pdbx_seq_one_letter_code
_entity_poly.pdbx_strand_id
1 'polypeptide(L)'
;AEVGRRMMKGSRIAVIAASAALSCCLLLATLTPAPRPAEVELEGGYNRPVSSQAQHAVMKALAPTAKILANSMLFTAVAQHARSNPKSPGRAAMRAVLDDREARKKIAADVENKLANDHSGEYAVEIRNEVPEKYQSLIPELARTAAVSATTMAFIDLRDNVLKADDYPESMDRGYLENGNSLADMPILMGSSARGQYGPVAKDKLEFHCKSECESHHLCVAYTYKPSMGACYLKSKLNPVRGTDCTKDCWFFGVVHQRLP
;
A
#
# COMPACT_ATOMS: atom_id res chain seq x y z
N ALA A 1 -45.54 30.35 1.44
CA ALA A 1 -45.21 31.39 0.46
C ALA A 1 -44.64 32.56 1.22
N GLU A 2 -43.31 32.69 1.28
CA GLU A 2 -42.68 33.91 1.77
C GLU A 2 -41.29 34.02 1.15
N VAL A 3 -41.07 35.17 0.52
CA VAL A 3 -39.99 35.48 -0.41
C VAL A 3 -38.91 36.23 0.37
N GLY A 4 -37.76 35.60 0.60
CA GLY A 4 -36.60 36.20 1.27
C GLY A 4 -35.45 36.43 0.31
N ARG A 5 -35.50 37.56 -0.41
CA ARG A 5 -34.47 38.05 -1.34
C ARG A 5 -33.30 38.65 -0.54
N ARG A 6 -32.06 38.18 -0.72
CA ARG A 6 -30.86 38.96 -0.36
C ARG A 6 -29.77 38.86 -1.43
N MET A 7 -29.40 40.04 -1.92
CA MET A 7 -28.43 40.32 -2.95
C MET A 7 -27.01 40.54 -2.38
N MET A 8 -26.04 40.10 -3.16
CA MET A 8 -24.76 40.71 -3.55
C MET A 8 -23.72 41.18 -2.52
N LYS A 9 -22.49 40.68 -2.71
CA LYS A 9 -21.18 41.37 -2.88
C LYS A 9 -20.12 40.24 -2.92
N GLY A 10 -19.29 40.02 -3.93
CA GLY A 10 -18.58 40.97 -4.79
C GLY A 10 -17.20 41.25 -4.18
N SER A 11 -16.19 40.43 -4.48
CA SER A 11 -14.78 40.77 -4.30
C SER A 11 -13.90 40.02 -5.30
N ARG A 12 -13.33 40.80 -6.23
CA ARG A 12 -12.22 40.47 -7.14
C ARG A 12 -10.91 40.78 -6.41
N ILE A 13 -9.97 39.84 -6.33
CA ILE A 13 -8.54 40.09 -6.02
C ILE A 13 -7.77 39.03 -6.82
N ALA A 14 -7.27 39.37 -8.01
CA ALA A 14 -5.97 39.97 -8.33
C ALA A 14 -4.95 38.88 -8.71
N VAL A 15 -4.60 38.92 -9.99
CA VAL A 15 -3.55 38.17 -10.67
C VAL A 15 -2.20 38.69 -10.20
N ILE A 16 -1.29 37.80 -9.81
CA ILE A 16 0.15 38.10 -9.77
C ILE A 16 0.86 37.06 -10.61
N ALA A 17 1.20 37.47 -11.83
CA ALA A 17 2.25 36.87 -12.63
C ALA A 17 3.56 37.56 -12.24
N ALA A 18 4.60 36.79 -11.92
CA ALA A 18 5.96 37.29 -11.82
C ALA A 18 6.90 36.33 -12.54
N SER A 19 7.30 36.77 -13.72
CA SER A 19 8.37 36.23 -14.55
C SER A 19 9.72 36.59 -13.94
N ALA A 20 10.67 35.66 -13.93
CA ALA A 20 12.10 35.98 -13.88
C ALA A 20 12.88 34.86 -14.59
N ALA A 21 13.14 35.11 -15.88
CA ALA A 21 14.24 34.49 -16.61
C ALA A 21 15.51 35.30 -16.33
N LEU A 22 16.64 34.61 -16.15
CA LEU A 22 18.05 35.05 -16.29
C LEU A 22 18.87 33.90 -15.65
N SER A 23 20.06 33.49 -16.08
CA SER A 23 20.94 33.91 -17.16
C SER A 23 22.04 32.85 -17.28
N CYS A 24 22.42 32.55 -18.52
CA CYS A 24 23.80 32.45 -18.99
C CYS A 24 24.91 32.04 -17.99
N CYS A 25 25.53 30.88 -18.23
CA CYS A 25 26.98 30.80 -18.50
C CYS A 25 27.39 29.40 -18.97
N LEU A 26 27.70 29.32 -20.26
CA LEU A 26 28.53 28.29 -20.85
C LEU A 26 29.94 28.35 -20.23
N LEU A 27 30.43 27.22 -19.74
CA LEU A 27 31.87 26.91 -19.72
C LEU A 27 32.07 25.50 -20.29
N LEU A 28 32.24 25.46 -21.61
CA LEU A 28 32.83 24.35 -22.33
C LEU A 28 34.34 24.36 -22.06
N ALA A 29 34.78 23.60 -21.06
CA ALA A 29 36.17 23.24 -20.90
C ALA A 29 36.42 21.92 -21.65
N THR A 30 37.10 22.02 -22.79
CA THR A 30 37.65 20.90 -23.55
C THR A 30 38.79 20.25 -22.76
N LEU A 31 38.51 19.13 -22.08
CA LEU A 31 39.53 18.26 -21.52
C LEU A 31 39.78 17.11 -22.49
N THR A 32 40.95 17.13 -23.10
CA THR A 32 41.52 16.01 -23.84
C THR A 32 41.67 14.79 -22.92
N PRO A 33 41.18 13.59 -23.29
CA PRO A 33 41.39 12.40 -22.48
C PRO A 33 42.86 11.95 -22.60
N ALA A 34 43.58 12.03 -21.48
CA ALA A 34 44.88 11.37 -21.35
C ALA A 34 44.68 9.84 -21.45
N PRO A 35 45.57 9.10 -22.14
CA PRO A 35 45.51 7.65 -22.19
C PRO A 35 45.65 7.09 -20.78
N ARG A 36 44.64 6.34 -20.34
CA ARG A 36 44.65 5.68 -19.03
C ARG A 36 45.77 4.64 -19.01
N PRO A 37 46.63 4.61 -17.97
CA PRO A 37 47.51 3.48 -17.76
C PRO A 37 46.65 2.22 -17.59
N ALA A 38 47.06 1.13 -18.24
CA ALA A 38 46.44 -0.17 -18.07
C ALA A 38 46.43 -0.53 -16.58
N GLU A 39 45.24 -0.49 -15.98
CA GLU A 39 45.04 -0.99 -14.62
C GLU A 39 45.24 -2.50 -14.66
N VAL A 40 46.36 -2.92 -14.09
CA VAL A 40 46.59 -4.30 -13.68
C VAL A 40 45.56 -4.62 -12.60
N GLU A 41 44.61 -5.50 -12.91
CA GLU A 41 43.66 -6.07 -11.95
C GLU A 41 44.46 -6.87 -10.91
N LEU A 42 44.84 -6.19 -9.83
CA LEU A 42 45.27 -6.84 -8.60
C LEU A 42 44.02 -7.35 -7.88
N GLU A 43 43.76 -8.65 -8.02
CA GLU A 43 42.87 -9.43 -7.18
C GLU A 43 43.36 -9.36 -5.72
N GLY A 44 42.93 -8.32 -5.01
CA GLY A 44 43.41 -8.00 -3.68
C GLY A 44 42.36 -7.32 -2.83
N GLY A 45 41.27 -8.04 -2.51
CA GLY A 45 40.60 -8.11 -1.21
C GLY A 45 40.35 -6.87 -0.36
N TYR A 46 40.30 -5.65 -0.90
CA TYR A 46 39.84 -4.47 -0.17
C TYR A 46 38.34 -4.28 -0.40
N ASN A 47 37.60 -4.14 0.71
CA ASN A 47 36.20 -3.69 0.76
C ASN A 47 36.03 -2.37 -0.01
N ARG A 48 35.94 -2.42 -1.34
CA ARG A 48 35.57 -1.25 -2.12
C ARG A 48 34.14 -0.90 -1.70
N PRO A 49 33.88 0.35 -1.28
CA PRO A 49 32.54 0.77 -0.97
C PRO A 49 31.66 0.49 -2.19
N VAL A 50 30.55 -0.20 -1.94
CA VAL A 50 29.57 -0.54 -2.97
C VAL A 50 29.21 0.72 -3.73
N SER A 51 29.31 0.69 -5.06
CA SER A 51 28.99 1.87 -5.86
C SER A 51 27.55 2.34 -5.58
N SER A 52 27.34 3.65 -5.51
CA SER A 52 26.00 4.23 -5.36
C SER A 52 25.04 3.75 -6.46
N GLN A 53 25.55 3.49 -7.67
CA GLN A 53 24.80 2.92 -8.78
C GLN A 53 24.29 1.50 -8.48
N ALA A 54 25.12 0.65 -7.86
CA ALA A 54 24.72 -0.71 -7.47
C ALA A 54 23.64 -0.68 -6.38
N GLN A 55 23.81 0.16 -5.35
CA GLN A 55 22.80 0.33 -4.31
C GLN A 55 21.47 0.83 -4.89
N HIS A 56 21.52 1.81 -5.80
CA HIS A 56 20.33 2.33 -6.46
C HIS A 56 19.60 1.26 -7.29
N ALA A 57 20.34 0.42 -8.04
CA ALA A 57 19.75 -0.65 -8.83
C ALA A 57 19.00 -1.67 -7.95
N VAL A 58 19.59 -2.08 -6.83
CA VAL A 58 18.96 -3.02 -5.90
C VAL A 58 17.76 -2.39 -5.20
N MET A 59 17.89 -1.15 -4.71
CA MET A 59 16.77 -0.44 -4.07
C MET A 59 15.59 -0.19 -5.01
N LYS A 60 15.86 0.01 -6.31
CA LYS A 60 14.81 0.15 -7.34
C LYS A 60 13.96 -1.11 -7.45
N ALA A 61 14.55 -2.29 -7.32
CA ALA A 61 13.85 -3.57 -7.32
C ALA A 61 13.15 -3.85 -5.98
N LEU A 62 13.81 -3.56 -4.85
CA LEU A 62 13.25 -3.86 -3.53
C LEU A 62 12.07 -2.96 -3.14
N ALA A 63 12.09 -1.68 -3.50
CA ALA A 63 11.15 -0.70 -2.96
C ALA A 63 9.66 -0.96 -3.31
N PRO A 64 9.27 -1.31 -4.54
CA PRO A 64 7.88 -1.64 -4.88
C PRO A 64 7.36 -2.83 -4.08
N THR A 65 8.13 -3.93 -4.04
CA THR A 65 7.81 -5.15 -3.28
C THR A 65 7.69 -4.86 -1.80
N ALA A 66 8.64 -4.11 -1.23
CA ALA A 66 8.63 -3.70 0.18
C ALA A 66 7.36 -2.90 0.53
N LYS A 67 6.96 -1.97 -0.34
CA LYS A 67 5.75 -1.17 -0.17
C LYS A 67 4.49 -2.03 -0.13
N ILE A 68 4.38 -3.02 -1.00
CA ILE A 68 3.19 -3.88 -1.06
C ILE A 68 3.13 -4.79 0.18
N LEU A 69 4.26 -5.39 0.57
CA LEU A 69 4.38 -6.19 1.78
C LEU A 69 4.03 -5.37 3.03
N ALA A 70 4.60 -4.17 3.18
CA ALA A 70 4.33 -3.29 4.32
C ALA A 70 2.84 -2.92 4.44
N ASN A 71 2.20 -2.55 3.33
CA ASN A 71 0.77 -2.24 3.33
C ASN A 71 -0.09 -3.48 3.65
N SER A 72 0.22 -4.62 3.04
CA SER A 72 -0.46 -5.89 3.29
C SER A 72 -0.43 -6.27 4.77
N MET A 73 0.76 -6.20 5.40
CA MET A 73 0.95 -6.52 6.81
C MET A 73 0.29 -5.49 7.74
N LEU A 74 0.42 -4.19 7.43
CA LEU A 74 -0.25 -3.13 8.19
C LEU A 74 -1.76 -3.33 8.20
N PHE A 75 -2.37 -3.58 7.04
CA PHE A 75 -3.81 -3.78 6.95
C PHE A 75 -4.26 -5.12 7.54
N THR A 76 -3.40 -6.14 7.50
CA THR A 76 -3.64 -7.38 8.25
C THR A 76 -3.68 -7.12 9.76
N ALA A 77 -2.74 -6.31 10.29
CA ALA A 77 -2.73 -5.93 11.71
C ALA A 77 -3.98 -5.13 12.09
N VAL A 78 -4.40 -4.17 11.27
CA VAL A 78 -5.66 -3.42 11.47
C VAL A 78 -6.87 -4.36 11.49
N ALA A 79 -6.96 -5.28 10.52
CA ALA A 79 -8.05 -6.24 10.43
C ALA A 79 -8.08 -7.21 11.62
N GLN A 80 -6.91 -7.66 12.10
CA GLN A 80 -6.80 -8.48 13.30
C GLN A 80 -7.24 -7.70 14.54
N HIS A 81 -6.77 -6.47 14.72
CA HIS A 81 -7.18 -5.63 15.85
C HIS A 81 -8.70 -5.40 15.87
N ALA A 82 -9.30 -5.09 14.71
CA ALA A 82 -10.75 -4.91 14.59
C ALA A 82 -11.53 -6.18 14.93
N ARG A 83 -11.03 -7.36 14.52
CA ARG A 83 -11.65 -8.66 14.85
C ARG A 83 -11.56 -8.98 16.34
N SER A 84 -10.42 -8.71 16.97
CA SER A 84 -10.23 -8.92 18.41
C SER A 84 -10.99 -7.90 19.26
N ASN A 85 -11.33 -6.73 18.71
CA ASN A 85 -12.00 -5.64 19.41
C ASN A 85 -13.27 -5.19 18.65
N PRO A 86 -14.33 -6.03 18.61
CA PRO A 86 -15.52 -5.76 17.80
C PRO A 86 -16.31 -4.51 18.22
N LYS A 87 -16.05 -3.95 19.41
CA LYS A 87 -16.63 -2.68 19.88
C LYS A 87 -15.93 -1.44 19.30
N SER A 88 -14.74 -1.61 18.73
CA SER A 88 -13.89 -0.54 18.21
C SER A 88 -13.30 -0.86 16.81
N PRO A 89 -14.13 -1.21 15.81
CA PRO A 89 -13.65 -1.52 14.47
C PRO A 89 -13.23 -0.25 13.68
N GLY A 90 -12.60 -0.45 12.51
CA GLY A 90 -12.25 0.60 11.55
C GLY A 90 -11.36 1.70 12.11
N ARG A 91 -11.86 2.94 12.24
CA ARG A 91 -11.03 4.10 12.63
C ARG A 91 -10.35 3.88 13.98
N ALA A 92 -11.07 3.34 14.96
CA ALA A 92 -10.48 3.05 16.27
C ALA A 92 -9.38 1.98 16.17
N ALA A 93 -9.60 0.92 15.39
CA ALA A 93 -8.58 -0.10 15.12
C ALA A 93 -7.36 0.45 14.35
N MET A 94 -7.59 1.31 13.36
CA MET A 94 -6.52 1.99 12.60
C MET A 94 -5.68 2.87 13.53
N ARG A 95 -6.31 3.69 14.38
CA ARG A 95 -5.60 4.51 15.37
C ARG A 95 -4.81 3.66 16.36
N ALA A 96 -5.44 2.59 16.89
CA ALA A 96 -4.77 1.68 17.80
C ALA A 96 -3.51 1.06 17.19
N VAL A 97 -3.56 0.64 15.92
CA VAL A 97 -2.39 0.11 15.20
C VAL A 97 -1.37 1.21 14.88
N LEU A 98 -1.80 2.42 14.51
CA LEU A 98 -0.91 3.56 14.24
C LEU A 98 -0.08 3.97 15.47
N ASP A 99 -0.66 3.82 16.66
CA ASP A 99 -0.03 4.12 17.95
C ASP A 99 0.82 2.95 18.49
N ASP A 100 0.68 1.75 17.93
CA ASP A 100 1.43 0.55 18.32
C ASP A 100 2.84 0.54 17.69
N ARG A 101 3.83 0.94 18.50
CA ARG A 101 5.26 0.95 18.11
C ARG A 101 5.80 -0.47 17.86
N GLU A 102 5.30 -1.47 18.57
CA GLU A 102 5.76 -2.85 18.43
C GLU A 102 5.19 -3.48 17.16
N ALA A 103 3.93 -3.19 16.82
CA ALA A 103 3.37 -3.55 15.51
C ALA A 103 4.21 -2.99 14.37
N ARG A 104 4.64 -1.72 14.44
CA ARG A 104 5.51 -1.12 13.42
C ARG A 104 6.85 -1.84 13.28
N LYS A 105 7.53 -2.12 14.40
CA LYS A 105 8.82 -2.85 14.38
C LYS A 105 8.65 -4.26 13.81
N LYS A 106 7.61 -4.98 14.24
CA LYS A 106 7.31 -6.33 13.78
C LYS A 106 7.04 -6.36 12.27
N ILE A 107 6.21 -5.44 11.77
CA ILE A 107 5.94 -5.32 10.33
C ILE A 107 7.25 -5.07 9.57
N ALA A 108 8.10 -4.13 10.01
CA ALA A 108 9.37 -3.87 9.34
C ALA A 108 10.29 -5.11 9.33
N ALA A 109 10.38 -5.85 10.43
CA ALA A 109 11.17 -7.08 10.49
C ALA A 109 10.62 -8.19 9.58
N ASP A 110 9.29 -8.35 9.54
CA ASP A 110 8.63 -9.33 8.67
C ASP A 110 8.81 -8.97 7.18
N VAL A 111 8.77 -7.69 6.82
CA VAL A 111 9.08 -7.20 5.47
C VAL A 111 10.56 -7.45 5.13
N GLU A 112 11.50 -7.11 6.02
CA GLU A 112 12.95 -7.37 5.83
C GLU A 112 13.19 -8.85 5.56
N ASN A 113 12.63 -9.73 6.40
CA ASN A 113 12.78 -11.17 6.24
C ASN A 113 12.22 -11.66 4.89
N LYS A 114 11.06 -11.15 4.45
CA LYS A 114 10.47 -11.53 3.15
C LYS A 114 11.26 -11.03 1.94
N LEU A 115 11.96 -9.91 2.07
CA LEU A 115 12.81 -9.36 0.99
C LEU A 115 14.17 -10.07 0.93
N ALA A 116 14.75 -10.40 2.08
CA ALA A 116 16.10 -10.94 2.19
C ALA A 116 16.17 -12.46 2.07
N ASN A 117 15.09 -13.19 2.39
CA ASN A 117 15.11 -14.64 2.44
C ASN A 117 14.74 -15.25 1.07
N ASP A 118 15.69 -16.00 0.50
CA ASP A 118 15.56 -16.73 -0.77
C ASP A 118 14.42 -17.75 -0.83
N HIS A 119 13.87 -18.12 0.33
CA HIS A 119 12.74 -19.03 0.49
C HIS A 119 11.40 -18.31 0.67
N SER A 120 11.33 -17.00 0.48
CA SER A 120 10.09 -16.21 0.60
C SER A 120 9.07 -16.44 -0.52
N GLY A 121 9.26 -17.49 -1.32
CA GLY A 121 8.39 -17.85 -2.44
C GLY A 121 8.56 -16.88 -3.61
N GLU A 122 7.42 -16.48 -4.19
CA GLU A 122 7.35 -15.63 -5.40
C GLU A 122 8.10 -14.31 -5.24
N TYR A 123 8.02 -13.66 -4.07
CA TYR A 123 8.73 -12.41 -3.76
C TYR A 123 10.24 -12.53 -3.98
N ALA A 124 10.84 -13.64 -3.52
CA ALA A 124 12.27 -13.88 -3.66
C ALA A 124 12.67 -14.17 -5.11
N VAL A 125 11.77 -14.75 -5.90
CA VAL A 125 12.00 -14.99 -7.33
C VAL A 125 11.95 -13.68 -8.10
N GLU A 126 10.94 -12.85 -7.84
CA GLU A 126 10.75 -11.54 -8.47
C GLU A 126 11.94 -10.62 -8.22
N ILE A 127 12.36 -10.46 -6.95
CA ILE A 127 13.51 -9.64 -6.59
C ILE A 127 14.79 -10.13 -7.30
N ARG A 128 15.02 -11.45 -7.33
CA ARG A 128 16.22 -12.01 -8.00
C ARG A 128 16.21 -11.83 -9.51
N ASN A 129 15.03 -11.82 -10.13
CA ASN A 129 14.89 -11.56 -11.57
C ASN A 129 15.13 -10.07 -11.91
N GLU A 130 14.78 -9.16 -11.00
CA GLU A 130 14.98 -7.73 -11.21
C GLU A 130 16.39 -7.23 -10.82
N VAL A 131 17.02 -7.88 -9.84
CA VAL A 131 18.36 -7.52 -9.37
C VAL A 131 19.42 -8.25 -10.21
N PRO A 132 20.33 -7.52 -10.90
CA PRO A 132 21.44 -8.14 -11.62
C PRO A 132 22.25 -9.07 -10.71
N GLU A 133 22.64 -10.25 -11.21
CA GLU A 133 23.31 -11.30 -10.43
C GLU A 133 24.50 -10.78 -9.60
N LYS A 134 25.35 -9.93 -10.21
CA LYS A 134 26.49 -9.29 -9.56
C LYS A 134 26.15 -8.40 -8.35
N TYR A 135 24.88 -8.07 -8.13
CA TYR A 135 24.39 -7.24 -7.03
C TYR A 135 23.50 -8.01 -6.05
N GLN A 136 23.24 -9.30 -6.26
CA GLN A 136 22.36 -10.08 -5.37
C GLN A 136 22.91 -10.19 -3.94
N SER A 137 24.23 -10.17 -3.75
CA SER A 137 24.86 -10.15 -2.43
C SER A 137 24.51 -8.91 -1.59
N LEU A 138 24.02 -7.84 -2.22
CA LEU A 138 23.60 -6.60 -1.54
C LEU A 138 22.15 -6.66 -1.04
N ILE A 139 21.36 -7.66 -1.45
CA ILE A 139 19.93 -7.77 -1.11
C ILE A 139 19.73 -7.79 0.42
N PRO A 140 20.42 -8.63 1.22
CA PRO A 140 20.15 -8.68 2.67
C PRO A 140 20.41 -7.35 3.39
N GLU A 141 21.47 -6.63 3.01
CA GLU A 141 21.81 -5.33 3.60
C GLU A 141 20.76 -4.27 3.24
N LEU A 142 20.37 -4.19 1.96
CA LEU A 142 19.45 -3.18 1.45
C LEU A 142 17.97 -3.51 1.76
N ALA A 143 17.64 -4.77 2.01
CA ALA A 143 16.31 -5.22 2.43
C ALA A 143 15.84 -4.54 3.72
N ARG A 144 16.72 -4.39 4.71
CA ARG A 144 16.40 -3.67 5.96
C ARG A 144 15.99 -2.23 5.68
N THR A 145 16.79 -1.52 4.87
CA THR A 145 16.53 -0.12 4.50
C THR A 145 15.20 0.03 3.77
N ALA A 146 14.95 -0.85 2.78
CA ALA A 146 13.69 -0.88 2.03
C ALA A 146 12.49 -1.17 2.97
N ALA A 147 12.63 -2.14 3.87
CA ALA A 147 11.57 -2.53 4.81
C ALA A 147 11.20 -1.41 5.79
N VAL A 148 12.20 -0.74 6.39
CA VAL A 148 11.97 0.37 7.32
C VAL A 148 11.32 1.56 6.60
N SER A 149 11.82 1.91 5.41
CA SER A 149 11.27 3.00 4.60
C SER A 149 9.83 2.72 4.18
N ALA A 150 9.57 1.54 3.61
CA ALA A 150 8.24 1.13 3.18
C ALA A 150 7.24 1.05 4.33
N THR A 151 7.63 0.50 5.48
CA THR A 151 6.78 0.42 6.67
C THR A 151 6.46 1.82 7.21
N THR A 152 7.46 2.70 7.28
CA THR A 152 7.25 4.08 7.71
C THR A 152 6.25 4.79 6.79
N MET A 153 6.39 4.61 5.48
CA MET A 153 5.49 5.22 4.50
C MET A 153 4.08 4.65 4.58
N ALA A 154 3.91 3.34 4.75
CA ALA A 154 2.60 2.73 4.93
C ALA A 154 1.86 3.29 6.17
N PHE A 155 2.57 3.53 7.29
CA PHE A 155 1.99 4.15 8.47
C PHE A 155 1.63 5.62 8.26
N ILE A 156 2.44 6.37 7.51
CA ILE A 156 2.13 7.77 7.14
C ILE A 156 0.88 7.81 6.25
N ASP A 157 0.83 6.99 5.20
CA ASP A 157 -0.31 6.89 4.28
C ASP A 157 -1.60 6.53 5.03
N LEU A 158 -1.55 5.56 5.95
CA LEU A 158 -2.70 5.20 6.78
C LEU A 158 -3.13 6.35 7.70
N ARG A 159 -2.19 7.08 8.31
CA ARG A 159 -2.49 8.24 9.15
C ARG A 159 -3.16 9.34 8.36
N ASP A 160 -2.65 9.67 7.19
CA ASP A 160 -3.24 10.68 6.31
C ASP A 160 -4.65 10.29 5.89
N ASN A 161 -4.89 9.01 5.61
CA ASN A 161 -6.22 8.50 5.30
C ASN A 161 -7.18 8.60 6.50
N VAL A 162 -6.71 8.34 7.73
CA VAL A 162 -7.52 8.50 8.95
C VAL A 162 -7.84 9.97 9.19
N LEU A 163 -6.87 10.87 9.04
CA LEU A 163 -7.08 12.31 9.20
C LEU A 163 -8.07 12.87 8.16
N LYS A 164 -7.91 12.51 6.89
CA LYS A 164 -8.88 12.87 5.84
C LYS A 164 -10.28 12.34 6.15
N ALA A 165 -10.39 11.17 6.78
CA ALA A 165 -11.67 10.62 7.19
C ALA A 165 -12.34 11.43 8.32
N ASP A 166 -11.56 12.09 9.19
CA ASP A 166 -12.10 12.89 10.28
C ASP A 166 -12.69 14.24 9.81
N ASP A 167 -12.29 14.71 8.63
CA ASP A 167 -12.81 15.94 8.03
C ASP A 167 -14.23 15.78 7.44
N TYR A 168 -14.75 14.54 7.31
CA TYR A 168 -16.11 14.30 6.80
C TYR A 168 -17.17 14.39 7.91
N PRO A 169 -18.28 15.13 7.69
CA PRO A 169 -19.33 15.24 8.69
C PRO A 169 -19.99 13.88 8.96
N GLU A 170 -20.21 13.56 10.25
CA GLU A 170 -20.81 12.30 10.73
C GLU A 170 -22.16 11.95 10.06
N SER A 171 -22.89 12.95 9.57
CA SER A 171 -24.18 12.80 8.90
C SER A 171 -24.08 12.25 7.47
N MET A 172 -22.88 12.17 6.88
CA MET A 172 -22.69 11.44 5.65
C MET A 172 -22.47 9.97 5.97
N ASP A 173 -23.58 9.22 6.00
CA ASP A 173 -23.63 7.75 5.96
C ASP A 173 -23.14 7.20 4.59
N ARG A 174 -22.21 7.91 3.96
CA ARG A 174 -21.45 7.44 2.81
C ARG A 174 -20.38 6.55 3.39
N GLY A 175 -20.74 5.31 3.70
CA GLY A 175 -19.78 4.25 3.95
C GLY A 175 -18.71 4.31 2.85
N TYR A 176 -17.52 4.76 3.27
CA TYR A 176 -16.39 5.39 2.56
C TYR A 176 -15.90 4.83 1.21
N LEU A 177 -16.70 4.13 0.42
CA LEU A 177 -16.31 3.77 -0.94
C LEU A 177 -16.38 5.00 -1.84
N GLU A 178 -15.24 5.48 -2.32
CA GLU A 178 -15.20 5.68 -3.75
C GLU A 178 -15.42 4.30 -4.41
N ASN A 179 -16.26 4.22 -5.45
CA ASN A 179 -16.42 3.01 -6.26
C ASN A 179 -15.09 2.50 -6.85
N GLY A 180 -14.02 3.26 -6.74
CA GLY A 180 -12.69 2.92 -7.21
C GLY A 180 -12.15 1.67 -6.52
N ASN A 181 -11.72 0.72 -7.34
CA ASN A 181 -10.93 -0.46 -6.98
C ASN A 181 -11.71 -1.71 -6.59
N SER A 182 -13.05 -1.73 -6.60
CA SER A 182 -13.72 -3.02 -6.73
C SER A 182 -13.53 -3.55 -8.15
N LEU A 183 -13.39 -4.87 -8.31
CA LEU A 183 -13.45 -5.49 -9.63
C LEU A 183 -14.82 -5.22 -10.28
N ALA A 184 -14.92 -5.41 -11.59
CA ALA A 184 -16.20 -5.34 -12.29
C ALA A 184 -17.22 -6.32 -11.67
N ASP A 185 -18.51 -5.99 -11.79
CA ASP A 185 -19.63 -6.85 -11.35
C ASP A 185 -19.67 -7.19 -9.86
N MET A 186 -19.10 -6.32 -9.01
CA MET A 186 -19.19 -6.43 -7.55
C MET A 186 -20.46 -5.75 -7.00
N PRO A 187 -21.04 -6.23 -5.88
CA PRO A 187 -20.58 -7.37 -5.08
C PRO A 187 -21.02 -8.75 -5.58
N ILE A 188 -20.24 -9.76 -5.21
CA ILE A 188 -20.68 -11.16 -5.22
C ILE A 188 -21.61 -11.38 -4.03
N LEU A 189 -22.85 -11.81 -4.26
CA LEU A 189 -23.81 -12.14 -3.21
C LEU A 189 -23.79 -13.66 -2.97
N MET A 190 -23.36 -14.07 -1.77
CA MET A 190 -23.15 -15.47 -1.37
C MET A 190 -24.25 -16.01 -0.44
N GLY A 191 -25.45 -15.43 -0.48
CA GLY A 191 -26.49 -15.78 0.50
C GLY A 191 -27.92 -15.43 0.13
N SER A 192 -28.25 -15.25 -1.16
CA SER A 192 -29.63 -14.98 -1.56
C SER A 192 -29.94 -15.73 -2.85
N SER A 193 -30.93 -16.62 -2.78
CA SER A 193 -31.42 -17.48 -3.86
C SER A 193 -32.03 -16.73 -5.06
N ALA A 194 -31.30 -15.79 -5.67
CA ALA A 194 -31.78 -15.02 -6.82
C ALA A 194 -30.97 -15.24 -8.09
N ARG A 195 -29.69 -15.65 -8.02
CA ARG A 195 -28.85 -16.01 -9.18
C ARG A 195 -27.44 -16.43 -8.70
N GLY A 196 -27.04 -17.70 -8.86
CA GLY A 196 -25.62 -18.10 -8.85
C GLY A 196 -25.16 -19.07 -7.76
N GLN A 197 -24.68 -20.24 -8.20
CA GLN A 197 -23.67 -21.19 -7.69
C GLN A 197 -23.46 -21.50 -6.19
N TYR A 198 -23.72 -20.60 -5.24
CA TYR A 198 -23.44 -20.80 -3.83
C TYR A 198 -24.75 -20.96 -3.03
N GLY A 199 -24.89 -22.10 -2.34
CA GLY A 199 -25.96 -22.30 -1.35
C GLY A 199 -25.82 -21.32 -0.16
N PRO A 200 -26.75 -21.32 0.81
CA PRO A 200 -26.65 -20.44 1.98
C PRO A 200 -25.31 -20.64 2.69
N VAL A 201 -24.38 -19.70 2.50
CA VAL A 201 -23.07 -19.73 3.14
C VAL A 201 -23.25 -19.34 4.60
N ALA A 202 -22.83 -20.21 5.50
CA ALA A 202 -22.79 -19.91 6.92
C ALA A 202 -21.91 -18.65 7.15
N LYS A 203 -22.38 -17.70 7.96
CA LYS A 203 -21.75 -16.37 8.09
C LYS A 203 -20.28 -16.43 8.51
N ASP A 204 -19.91 -17.47 9.24
CA ASP A 204 -18.55 -17.81 9.68
C ASP A 204 -17.63 -18.27 8.54
N LYS A 205 -18.18 -18.70 7.41
CA LYS A 205 -17.43 -19.14 6.22
C LYS A 205 -17.31 -18.08 5.14
N LEU A 206 -18.03 -16.95 5.25
CA LEU A 206 -18.02 -15.91 4.23
C LEU A 206 -16.61 -15.32 3.99
N GLU A 207 -15.80 -15.20 5.04
CA GLU A 207 -14.40 -14.78 4.91
C GLU A 207 -13.61 -15.73 3.98
N PHE A 208 -13.73 -17.03 4.24
CA PHE A 208 -13.05 -18.06 3.47
C PHE A 208 -13.46 -18.04 2.00
N HIS A 209 -14.76 -17.90 1.71
CA HIS A 209 -15.23 -17.82 0.33
C HIS A 209 -14.77 -16.54 -0.36
N CYS A 210 -14.82 -15.39 0.31
CA CYS A 210 -14.29 -14.14 -0.22
C CYS A 210 -12.80 -14.20 -0.53
N LYS A 211 -12.04 -14.84 0.36
CA LYS A 211 -10.62 -15.08 0.16
C LYS A 211 -10.40 -15.97 -1.07
N SER A 212 -11.10 -17.10 -1.14
CA SER A 212 -10.99 -18.05 -2.26
C SER A 212 -11.37 -17.42 -3.60
N GLU A 213 -12.42 -16.60 -3.64
CA GLU A 213 -12.79 -15.86 -4.85
C GLU A 213 -11.72 -14.82 -5.20
N CYS A 214 -11.19 -14.10 -4.22
CA CYS A 214 -10.10 -13.17 -4.52
C CYS A 214 -8.86 -13.90 -5.07
N GLU A 215 -8.50 -15.07 -4.53
CA GLU A 215 -7.38 -15.88 -5.03
C GLU A 215 -7.60 -16.42 -6.46
N SER A 216 -8.87 -16.61 -6.88
CA SER A 216 -9.22 -17.04 -8.24
C SER A 216 -9.07 -15.90 -9.27
N HIS A 217 -9.19 -14.64 -8.85
CA HIS A 217 -9.10 -13.46 -9.71
C HIS A 217 -7.69 -12.84 -9.72
N HIS A 218 -7.01 -12.85 -10.87
CA HIS A 218 -5.63 -12.34 -10.99
C HIS A 218 -5.45 -10.85 -10.66
N LEU A 219 -6.50 -10.03 -10.81
CA LEU A 219 -6.47 -8.62 -10.44
C LEU A 219 -6.83 -8.37 -8.98
N CYS A 220 -7.19 -9.41 -8.20
CA CYS A 220 -7.63 -9.23 -6.82
C CYS A 220 -6.44 -9.31 -5.86
N VAL A 221 -6.25 -8.25 -5.08
CA VAL A 221 -5.19 -8.16 -4.05
C VAL A 221 -5.78 -8.11 -2.65
N ALA A 222 -7.09 -7.84 -2.52
CA ALA A 222 -7.80 -7.81 -1.26
C ALA A 222 -9.30 -8.05 -1.47
N TYR A 223 -10.01 -8.29 -0.39
CA TYR A 223 -11.47 -8.41 -0.41
C TYR A 223 -12.08 -7.69 0.79
N THR A 224 -13.32 -7.26 0.63
CA THR A 224 -14.14 -6.75 1.72
C THR A 224 -15.44 -7.53 1.76
N TYR A 225 -15.88 -7.96 2.93
CA TYR A 225 -17.11 -8.73 3.05
C TYR A 225 -18.02 -8.21 4.15
N LYS A 226 -19.33 -8.42 3.98
CA LYS A 226 -20.37 -8.02 4.92
C LYS A 226 -21.26 -9.21 5.25
N PRO A 227 -21.07 -9.85 6.43
CA PRO A 227 -21.81 -11.06 6.82
C PRO A 227 -23.33 -10.92 6.85
N SER A 228 -23.87 -9.75 7.19
CA SER A 228 -25.32 -9.52 7.21
C SER A 228 -25.95 -9.55 5.82
N MET A 229 -25.20 -9.16 4.78
CA MET A 229 -25.65 -9.14 3.39
C MET A 229 -25.20 -10.38 2.61
N GLY A 230 -24.33 -11.21 3.18
CA GLY A 230 -23.64 -12.25 2.43
C GLY A 230 -22.82 -11.68 1.25
N ALA A 231 -22.39 -10.42 1.32
CA ALA A 231 -21.81 -9.72 0.18
C ALA A 231 -20.28 -9.72 0.24
N CYS A 232 -19.66 -9.92 -0.91
CA CYS A 232 -18.22 -9.90 -1.11
C CYS A 232 -17.82 -8.88 -2.18
N TYR A 233 -16.79 -8.09 -1.90
CA TYR A 233 -16.24 -7.10 -2.82
C TYR A 233 -14.77 -7.42 -3.02
N LEU A 234 -14.43 -7.96 -4.17
CA LEU A 234 -13.06 -8.17 -4.59
C LEU A 234 -12.42 -6.82 -4.95
N LYS A 235 -11.17 -6.61 -4.53
CA LYS A 235 -10.45 -5.34 -4.62
C LYS A 235 -9.17 -5.50 -5.43
N SER A 236 -8.93 -4.58 -6.36
CA SER A 236 -7.69 -4.52 -7.15
C SER A 236 -6.59 -3.65 -6.54
N LYS A 237 -6.87 -2.99 -5.42
CA LYS A 237 -5.88 -2.22 -4.67
C LYS A 237 -6.01 -2.46 -3.17
N LEU A 238 -4.88 -2.40 -2.47
CA LEU A 238 -4.83 -2.39 -1.02
C LEU A 238 -5.26 -1.02 -0.50
N ASN A 239 -6.57 -0.88 -0.30
CA ASN A 239 -7.14 0.29 0.35
C ASN A 239 -8.24 -0.22 1.30
N PRO A 240 -7.96 -0.39 2.60
CA PRO A 240 -8.91 -0.93 3.58
C PRO A 240 -9.97 0.12 3.90
N VAL A 241 -10.77 0.48 2.92
CA VAL A 241 -11.80 1.48 3.11
C VAL A 241 -13.06 0.78 3.59
N ARG A 242 -13.12 0.41 4.87
CA ARG A 242 -14.37 0.13 5.60
C ARG A 242 -14.12 -0.30 7.04
N GLY A 243 -14.98 0.21 7.93
CA GLY A 243 -15.12 -0.28 9.29
C GLY A 243 -15.52 0.76 10.33
N THR A 244 -16.08 1.91 9.96
CA THR A 244 -16.51 2.90 10.97
C THR A 244 -17.58 2.29 11.88
N ASP A 245 -17.21 2.04 13.13
CA ASP A 245 -18.06 1.95 14.32
C ASP A 245 -19.35 1.12 14.18
N CYS A 246 -19.23 -0.05 13.56
CA CYS A 246 -20.35 -0.96 13.41
C CYS A 246 -20.59 -1.72 14.72
N THR A 247 -21.59 -1.30 15.50
CA THR A 247 -22.04 -2.05 16.68
C THR A 247 -22.93 -3.25 16.31
N LYS A 248 -23.46 -3.30 15.07
CA LYS A 248 -24.39 -4.36 14.61
C LYS A 248 -24.17 -4.88 13.18
N ASP A 249 -23.51 -4.12 12.30
CA ASP A 249 -23.44 -4.46 10.87
C ASP A 249 -22.06 -4.17 10.24
N CYS A 250 -21.09 -5.04 10.53
CA CYS A 250 -19.69 -4.81 10.17
C CYS A 250 -19.29 -5.26 8.77
N TRP A 251 -18.45 -4.43 8.17
CA TRP A 251 -17.61 -4.80 7.06
C TRP A 251 -16.26 -5.29 7.58
N PHE A 252 -15.75 -6.34 6.95
CA PHE A 252 -14.45 -6.91 7.26
C PHE A 252 -13.57 -6.85 6.02
N PHE A 253 -12.28 -6.60 6.23
CA PHE A 253 -11.27 -6.49 5.17
C PHE A 253 -10.25 -7.61 5.31
N GLY A 254 -9.89 -8.23 4.20
CA GLY A 254 -8.85 -9.24 4.12
C GLY A 254 -7.93 -8.98 2.93
N VAL A 255 -6.67 -9.36 3.06
CA VAL A 255 -5.65 -9.27 2.02
C VAL A 255 -5.33 -10.67 1.53
N VAL A 256 -5.19 -10.86 0.22
CA VAL A 256 -4.66 -12.11 -0.35
C VAL A 256 -3.18 -11.91 -0.66
N HIS A 257 -2.35 -12.84 -0.20
CA HIS A 257 -0.89 -12.69 -0.22
C HIS A 257 -0.22 -12.94 -1.57
N GLN A 258 -0.99 -13.35 -2.59
CA GLN A 258 -0.46 -14.23 -3.62
C GLN A 258 -0.17 -13.61 -4.99
N ARG A 259 -0.43 -12.33 -5.24
CA ARG A 259 -0.10 -11.73 -6.54
C ARG A 259 0.30 -10.27 -6.37
N LEU A 260 1.61 -10.00 -6.45
CA LEU A 260 2.09 -8.66 -6.78
C LEU A 260 1.77 -8.40 -8.27
N PRO A 261 1.18 -7.25 -8.62
CA PRO A 261 0.94 -6.87 -10.01
C PRO A 261 2.23 -6.55 -10.77
#